data_AF-A0A4Y2GRA4-F1
#
_entry.id   AF-A0A4Y2GRA4-F1
#
_cell.length_a   1.000
_cell.length_b   1.000
_cell.length_c   1.000
_cell.angle_alpha   90.00
_cell.angle_beta   90.00
_cell.angle_gamma   90.00
#
_symmetry.space_group_name_H-M   'P 1'
#
loop_
_entity.id
_entity.type
_entity.pdbx_description
1 polymer ?
#
loop_
_entity_poly.entity_id
_entity_poly.type
_entity_poly.pdbx_seq_one_letter_code
_entity_poly.pdbx_strand_id
1 'polypeptide(L)'
;MLENSGYKFWREKLGSPRLILAPMVDQSELAWRTLGRKYGAQLCFTPMLHASVFVKDSRYRKENLLSCPEDRPLIVQFCANDPDTFVEACKFAVGHCDAVDLNLGCPQAIARRGHYGAFLQEEWDLLKEMVSRVHKEIDIPVTCKIRVFQDIQRTIEYAQMLEAAGCQLLTVHGRTKEQKGPLTGLASWEHIKAVKCSVKIPVFANGNIQNLEDVQRCFKETGVDGVMIAEGSLHNPALFHGINPTVWEMALEYLQLVKLYPCPISYARGHIFKLCHHCLIIEENKEIRQKIATANNIEEFISAVLELKDKYEALSLTDSSDSLEEYGLPYPPWICQPYVRPPPVQEASKQVADKQKTCSEDSSSAEKRPISENAISRKKMKKLQKNPEKQFGVKKFTFEKCENCLNPKGLKCSYQLCKACCRKKAFNELLDCVGHRFLFHTKKKNQEEDLCAKEIPVTDKTVLTAATVKENIDISVHKTVL
;
A
#
# COMPACT_ATOMS: atom_id res chain seq x y z
N MET A 1 -6.18 -18.41 -36.61
CA MET A 1 -5.88 -17.26 -35.72
C MET A 1 -4.57 -17.58 -35.03
N LEU A 2 -3.52 -16.77 -35.20
CA LEU A 2 -2.29 -16.93 -34.43
C LEU A 2 -2.65 -16.80 -32.94
N GLU A 3 -2.37 -17.83 -32.15
CA GLU A 3 -2.66 -17.82 -30.72
C GLU A 3 -1.84 -16.71 -30.05
N ASN A 4 -2.50 -15.77 -29.37
CA ASN A 4 -1.81 -14.68 -28.68
C ASN A 4 -0.84 -15.27 -27.64
N SER A 5 0.43 -14.86 -27.70
CA SER A 5 1.50 -15.33 -26.80
C SER A 5 1.14 -15.22 -25.32
N GLY A 6 0.34 -14.22 -24.92
CA GLY A 6 -0.14 -14.06 -23.54
C GLY A 6 -1.11 -15.15 -23.09
N TYR A 7 -2.12 -15.48 -23.92
CA TYR A 7 -3.07 -16.55 -23.59
C TYR A 7 -2.42 -17.94 -23.66
N LYS A 8 -1.48 -18.14 -24.59
CA LYS A 8 -0.67 -19.37 -24.65
C LYS A 8 0.13 -19.54 -23.36
N PHE A 9 0.83 -18.49 -22.92
CA PHE A 9 1.52 -18.46 -21.62
C PHE A 9 0.57 -18.81 -20.46
N TRP A 10 -0.57 -18.14 -20.36
CA TRP A 10 -1.51 -18.37 -19.26
C TRP A 10 -2.09 -19.80 -19.26
N ARG A 11 -2.42 -20.35 -20.43
CA ARG A 11 -2.96 -21.72 -20.53
C ARG A 11 -1.90 -22.79 -20.29
N GLU A 12 -0.79 -22.72 -21.02
CA GLU A 12 0.20 -23.81 -21.07
C GLU A 12 1.23 -23.75 -19.96
N LYS A 13 1.63 -22.55 -19.51
CA LYS A 13 2.66 -22.40 -18.47
C LYS A 13 2.06 -22.24 -17.08
N LEU A 14 1.00 -21.42 -16.96
CA LEU A 14 0.37 -21.18 -15.65
C LEU A 14 -0.76 -22.17 -15.33
N GLY A 15 -1.33 -22.87 -16.32
CA GLY A 15 -2.45 -23.80 -16.09
C GLY A 15 -3.82 -23.11 -15.98
N SER A 16 -3.99 -21.95 -16.59
CA SER A 16 -5.22 -21.15 -16.58
C SER A 16 -5.75 -20.78 -15.17
N PRO A 17 -4.90 -20.26 -14.26
CA PRO A 17 -5.32 -19.94 -12.90
C PRO A 17 -6.38 -18.84 -12.91
N ARG A 18 -7.43 -19.08 -12.13
CA ARG A 18 -8.59 -18.19 -11.93
C ARG A 18 -8.60 -17.56 -10.54
N LEU A 19 -7.97 -18.19 -9.55
CA LEU A 19 -7.95 -17.76 -8.15
C LEU A 19 -6.53 -17.38 -7.75
N ILE A 20 -6.27 -16.08 -7.57
CA ILE A 20 -4.91 -15.54 -7.46
C ILE A 20 -4.68 -14.87 -6.10
N LEU A 21 -3.56 -15.20 -5.46
CA LEU A 21 -3.10 -14.51 -4.25
C LEU A 21 -2.19 -13.33 -4.63
N ALA A 22 -2.54 -12.13 -4.15
CA ALA A 22 -1.85 -10.88 -4.52
C ALA A 22 -0.44 -10.76 -3.93
N PRO A 23 0.44 -9.99 -4.60
CA PRO A 23 1.69 -9.53 -4.00
C PRO A 23 1.37 -8.51 -2.89
N MET A 24 1.85 -8.80 -1.69
CA MET A 24 1.68 -7.96 -0.51
C MET A 24 3.00 -7.88 0.25
N VAL A 25 3.55 -6.67 0.39
CA VAL A 25 4.79 -6.42 1.15
C VAL A 25 4.59 -6.93 2.58
N ASP A 26 5.55 -7.73 3.05
CA ASP A 26 5.56 -8.36 4.38
C ASP A 26 4.40 -9.34 4.66
N GLN A 27 3.61 -9.71 3.63
CA GLN A 27 2.37 -10.46 3.79
C GLN A 27 2.09 -11.49 2.68
N SER A 28 3.09 -11.80 1.86
CA SER A 28 2.99 -12.81 0.78
C SER A 28 4.27 -13.63 0.65
N GLU A 29 4.98 -13.78 1.78
CA GLU A 29 6.12 -14.69 1.92
C GLU A 29 5.70 -16.16 1.75
N LEU A 30 6.68 -17.06 1.61
CA LEU A 30 6.45 -18.47 1.29
C LEU A 30 5.44 -19.16 2.21
N ALA A 31 5.53 -18.93 3.53
CA ALA A 31 4.57 -19.51 4.49
C ALA A 31 3.12 -19.10 4.17
N TRP A 32 2.89 -17.82 3.88
CA TRP A 32 1.57 -17.32 3.50
C TRP A 32 1.09 -17.83 2.14
N ARG A 33 1.98 -17.90 1.13
CA ARG A 33 1.63 -18.48 -0.17
C ARG A 33 1.27 -19.95 -0.06
N THR A 34 2.03 -20.71 0.74
CA THR A 34 1.77 -22.14 1.00
C THR A 34 0.40 -22.32 1.66
N LEU A 35 0.06 -21.49 2.65
CA LEU A 35 -1.27 -21.48 3.25
C LEU A 35 -2.34 -21.18 2.20
N GLY A 36 -2.17 -20.11 1.42
CA GLY A 36 -3.11 -19.75 0.35
C GLY A 36 -3.33 -20.88 -0.66
N ARG A 37 -2.27 -21.61 -1.04
CA ARG A 37 -2.37 -22.77 -1.95
C ARG A 37 -3.16 -23.92 -1.36
N LYS A 38 -2.93 -24.25 -0.09
CA LYS A 38 -3.72 -25.26 0.62
C LYS A 38 -5.21 -24.91 0.63
N TYR A 39 -5.52 -23.62 0.63
CA TYR A 39 -6.87 -23.08 0.63
C TYR A 39 -7.36 -22.61 -0.75
N GLY A 40 -6.77 -23.09 -1.85
CA GLY A 40 -7.34 -22.95 -3.19
C GLY A 40 -6.73 -21.86 -4.07
N ALA A 41 -5.68 -21.16 -3.63
CA ALA A 41 -4.94 -20.25 -4.51
C ALA A 41 -4.21 -21.05 -5.61
N GLN A 42 -4.46 -20.69 -6.86
CA GLN A 42 -3.92 -21.39 -8.04
C GLN A 42 -2.65 -20.72 -8.58
N LEU A 43 -2.49 -19.42 -8.32
CA LEU A 43 -1.32 -18.62 -8.66
C LEU A 43 -1.01 -17.68 -7.51
N CYS A 44 0.27 -17.59 -7.15
CA CYS A 44 0.73 -16.68 -6.11
C CYS A 44 1.81 -15.75 -6.64
N PHE A 45 1.94 -14.61 -5.98
CA PHE A 45 3.00 -13.64 -6.24
C PHE A 45 3.89 -13.50 -5.02
N THR A 46 5.17 -13.21 -5.22
CA THR A 46 6.06 -12.81 -4.11
C THR A 46 5.64 -11.46 -3.52
N PRO A 47 6.21 -11.06 -2.37
CA PRO A 47 6.20 -9.65 -1.99
C PRO A 47 6.84 -8.80 -3.09
N MET A 48 6.47 -7.51 -3.14
CA MET A 48 7.10 -6.58 -4.07
C MET A 48 8.57 -6.38 -3.70
N LEU A 49 9.48 -6.75 -4.62
CA LEU A 49 10.92 -6.69 -4.44
C LEU A 49 11.49 -5.43 -5.10
N HIS A 50 12.43 -4.75 -4.46
CA HIS A 50 13.04 -3.56 -5.04
C HIS A 50 14.18 -3.96 -6.00
N ALA A 51 14.01 -3.74 -7.31
CA ALA A 51 14.95 -4.23 -8.33
C ALA A 51 16.41 -3.79 -8.07
N SER A 52 16.65 -2.50 -7.77
CA SER A 52 18.01 -2.03 -7.47
C SER A 52 18.66 -2.68 -6.24
N VAL A 53 17.88 -2.93 -5.18
CA VAL A 53 18.38 -3.62 -3.98
C VAL A 53 18.61 -5.10 -4.29
N PHE A 54 17.70 -5.69 -5.07
CA PHE A 54 17.78 -7.07 -5.54
C PHE A 54 19.06 -7.32 -6.34
N VAL A 55 19.41 -6.46 -7.29
CA VAL A 55 20.67 -6.60 -8.05
C VAL A 55 21.90 -6.47 -7.15
N LYS A 56 21.90 -5.51 -6.21
CA LYS A 56 23.08 -5.15 -5.40
C LYS A 56 23.34 -6.06 -4.19
N ASP A 57 22.31 -6.61 -3.55
CA ASP A 57 22.43 -7.34 -2.30
C ASP A 57 21.99 -8.81 -2.47
N SER A 58 22.97 -9.72 -2.48
CA SER A 58 22.73 -11.16 -2.60
C SER A 58 22.00 -11.75 -1.40
N ARG A 59 22.12 -11.17 -0.21
CA ARG A 59 21.37 -11.61 0.98
C ARG A 59 19.90 -11.23 0.83
N TYR A 60 19.63 -10.00 0.40
CA TYR A 60 18.27 -9.57 0.09
C TYR A 60 17.62 -10.51 -0.94
N ARG A 61 18.34 -10.88 -2.01
CA ARG A 61 17.82 -11.88 -2.98
C ARG A 61 17.52 -13.21 -2.33
N LYS A 62 18.47 -13.79 -1.59
CA LYS A 62 18.33 -15.11 -0.96
C LYS A 62 17.15 -15.16 0.03
N GLU A 63 16.97 -14.10 0.80
CA GLU A 63 15.87 -13.99 1.78
C GLU A 63 14.49 -13.81 1.13
N ASN A 64 14.42 -13.19 -0.06
CA ASN A 64 13.15 -12.84 -0.70
C ASN A 64 12.75 -13.80 -1.84
N LEU A 65 13.67 -14.60 -2.38
CA LEU A 65 13.40 -15.67 -3.36
C LEU A 65 13.10 -17.03 -2.72
N LEU A 66 12.85 -17.08 -1.41
CA LEU A 66 12.46 -18.32 -0.74
C LEU A 66 11.20 -18.90 -1.39
N SER A 67 11.30 -20.16 -1.82
CA SER A 67 10.27 -20.92 -2.51
C SER A 67 10.44 -22.43 -2.26
N CYS A 68 9.45 -23.23 -2.62
CA CYS A 68 9.49 -24.70 -2.61
C CYS A 68 8.84 -25.25 -3.89
N PRO A 69 9.02 -26.54 -4.25
CA PRO A 69 8.45 -27.12 -5.47
C PRO A 69 6.93 -26.95 -5.59
N GLU A 70 6.22 -27.01 -4.47
CA GLU A 70 4.76 -26.86 -4.38
C GLU A 70 4.31 -25.40 -4.51
N ASP A 71 5.24 -24.43 -4.46
CA ASP A 71 4.93 -23.01 -4.55
C ASP A 71 4.80 -22.52 -6.00
N ARG A 72 4.55 -23.41 -6.97
CA ARG A 72 4.36 -23.05 -8.39
C ARG A 72 2.90 -23.27 -8.85
N PRO A 73 2.38 -22.47 -9.78
CA PRO A 73 3.06 -21.38 -10.50
C PRO A 73 3.27 -20.12 -9.63
N LEU A 74 4.44 -19.49 -9.73
CA LEU A 74 4.86 -18.31 -8.95
C LEU A 74 5.27 -17.15 -9.86
N ILE A 75 4.84 -15.94 -9.53
CA ILE A 75 5.29 -14.72 -10.20
C ILE A 75 6.10 -13.84 -9.24
N VAL A 76 7.32 -13.46 -9.64
CA VAL A 76 8.17 -12.56 -8.86
C VAL A 76 7.85 -11.13 -9.23
N GLN A 77 7.35 -10.34 -8.28
CA GLN A 77 7.03 -8.94 -8.53
C GLN A 77 8.18 -8.00 -8.15
N PHE A 78 8.55 -7.11 -9.06
CA PHE A 78 9.53 -6.05 -8.84
C PHE A 78 8.89 -4.67 -8.83
N CYS A 79 9.45 -3.75 -8.05
CA CYS A 79 9.41 -2.33 -8.35
C CYS A 79 10.74 -1.89 -8.96
N ALA A 80 10.66 -1.13 -10.05
CA ALA A 80 11.78 -0.60 -10.80
C ALA A 80 11.39 0.74 -11.45
N ASN A 81 12.39 1.46 -11.90
CA ASN A 81 12.26 2.74 -12.62
C ASN A 81 13.44 2.99 -13.58
N ASP A 82 14.17 1.93 -13.90
CA ASP A 82 15.36 1.96 -14.75
C ASP A 82 15.38 0.64 -15.56
N PRO A 83 15.36 0.68 -16.90
CA PRO A 83 15.29 -0.50 -17.75
C PRO A 83 16.44 -1.48 -17.53
N ASP A 84 17.68 -0.99 -17.43
CA ASP A 84 18.86 -1.85 -17.23
C ASP A 84 18.79 -2.60 -15.89
N THR A 85 18.48 -1.88 -14.81
CA THR A 85 18.31 -2.47 -13.48
C THR A 85 17.16 -3.48 -13.47
N PHE A 86 16.07 -3.21 -14.17
CA PHE A 86 14.92 -4.12 -14.21
C PHE A 86 15.26 -5.42 -14.97
N VAL A 87 15.89 -5.31 -16.13
CA VAL A 87 16.38 -6.46 -16.91
C VAL A 87 17.34 -7.30 -16.07
N GLU A 88 18.30 -6.66 -15.40
CA GLU A 88 19.27 -7.38 -14.56
C GLU A 88 18.61 -8.08 -13.36
N ALA A 89 17.63 -7.44 -12.72
CA ALA A 89 16.85 -8.09 -11.67
C ALA A 89 16.08 -9.32 -12.18
N CYS A 90 15.52 -9.23 -13.41
CA CYS A 90 14.80 -10.33 -14.03
C CYS A 90 15.73 -11.52 -14.34
N LYS A 91 16.96 -11.29 -14.79
CA LYS A 91 17.96 -12.36 -14.99
C LYS A 91 18.20 -13.18 -13.73
N PHE A 92 18.28 -12.51 -12.57
CA PHE A 92 18.43 -13.19 -11.27
C PHE A 92 17.16 -13.94 -10.83
N ALA A 93 15.99 -13.65 -11.39
CA ALA A 93 14.73 -14.33 -11.08
C ALA A 93 14.48 -15.56 -11.97
N VAL A 94 15.19 -15.69 -13.10
CA VAL A 94 15.10 -16.86 -13.99
C VAL A 94 15.40 -18.14 -13.19
N GLY A 95 14.58 -19.16 -13.40
CA GLY A 95 14.66 -20.45 -12.67
C GLY A 95 13.98 -20.45 -11.30
N HIS A 96 13.66 -19.28 -10.74
CA HIS A 96 12.98 -19.16 -9.45
C HIS A 96 11.45 -18.95 -9.56
N CYS A 97 10.95 -18.63 -10.75
CA CYS A 97 9.54 -18.29 -10.99
C CYS A 97 9.09 -18.68 -12.41
N ASP A 98 7.79 -18.51 -12.68
CA ASP A 98 7.16 -18.78 -13.98
C ASP A 98 7.00 -17.53 -14.84
N ALA A 99 7.04 -16.35 -14.20
CA ALA A 99 7.06 -15.04 -14.83
C ALA A 99 7.57 -13.97 -13.85
N VAL A 100 7.93 -12.81 -14.38
CA VAL A 100 8.23 -11.59 -13.60
C VAL A 100 7.11 -10.57 -13.77
N ASP A 101 6.83 -9.80 -12.73
CA ASP A 101 5.81 -8.75 -12.76
C ASP A 101 6.39 -7.37 -12.44
N LEU A 102 6.02 -6.36 -13.22
CA LEU A 102 6.33 -4.97 -12.91
C LEU A 102 5.18 -4.34 -12.11
N ASN A 103 5.49 -3.92 -10.87
CA ASN A 103 4.56 -3.17 -10.04
C ASN A 103 4.42 -1.74 -10.53
N LEU A 104 3.23 -1.40 -11.03
CA LEU A 104 2.83 -0.08 -11.49
C LEU A 104 1.59 0.44 -10.71
N GLY A 105 1.35 -0.15 -9.53
CA GLY A 105 0.13 0.08 -8.76
C GLY A 105 0.34 0.53 -7.32
N CYS A 106 1.56 0.47 -6.77
CA CYS A 106 1.83 0.86 -5.39
C CYS A 106 1.68 2.38 -5.19
N PRO A 107 0.74 2.87 -4.35
CA PRO A 107 0.51 4.30 -4.16
C PRO A 107 1.19 4.84 -2.89
N GLN A 108 2.01 4.03 -2.22
CA GLN A 108 2.58 4.34 -0.92
C GLN A 108 3.62 5.46 -0.98
N ALA A 109 3.82 6.16 0.14
CA ALA A 109 4.78 7.26 0.21
C ALA A 109 6.22 6.82 -0.12
N ILE A 110 6.57 5.57 0.18
CA ILE A 110 7.87 4.99 -0.17
C ILE A 110 8.05 4.85 -1.69
N ALA A 111 6.99 4.48 -2.41
CA ALA A 111 6.98 4.40 -3.86
C ALA A 111 7.08 5.79 -4.51
N ARG A 112 6.44 6.80 -3.91
CA ARG A 112 6.61 8.20 -4.34
C ARG A 112 8.06 8.64 -4.21
N ARG A 113 8.68 8.35 -3.05
CA ARG A 113 10.06 8.77 -2.75
C ARG A 113 11.07 8.04 -3.62
N GLY A 114 10.85 6.76 -3.87
CA GLY A 114 11.70 5.94 -4.74
C GLY A 114 11.37 6.05 -6.22
N HIS A 115 10.32 6.80 -6.58
CA HIS A 115 9.86 7.01 -7.95
C HIS A 115 9.62 5.70 -8.70
N TYR A 116 8.71 4.87 -8.18
CA TYR A 116 8.27 3.62 -8.78
C TYR A 116 6.77 3.38 -8.49
N GLY A 117 6.20 2.27 -8.97
CA GLY A 117 4.80 1.93 -8.69
C GLY A 117 3.84 2.87 -9.44
N ALA A 118 2.77 3.30 -8.78
CA ALA A 118 1.77 4.18 -9.40
C ALA A 118 2.31 5.57 -9.77
N PHE A 119 3.55 5.91 -9.35
CA PHE A 119 4.17 7.18 -9.68
C PHE A 119 4.84 7.21 -11.05
N LEU A 120 4.96 6.06 -11.72
CA LEU A 120 5.40 5.96 -13.13
C LEU A 120 4.24 5.94 -14.13
N GLN A 121 2.99 6.00 -13.64
CA GLN A 121 1.79 5.80 -14.45
C GLN A 121 1.68 6.78 -15.65
N GLU A 122 2.34 7.93 -15.56
CA GLU A 122 2.37 8.98 -16.60
C GLU A 122 3.58 8.89 -17.55
N GLU A 123 4.55 8.01 -17.28
CA GLU A 123 5.84 7.96 -17.97
C GLU A 123 5.87 6.84 -19.01
N TRP A 124 4.98 6.93 -19.99
CA TRP A 124 4.71 5.81 -20.90
C TRP A 124 5.93 5.38 -21.72
N ASP A 125 6.84 6.30 -22.06
CA ASP A 125 8.08 5.95 -22.77
C ASP A 125 8.99 5.05 -21.93
N LEU A 126 9.19 5.41 -20.66
CA LEU A 126 9.95 4.60 -19.71
C LEU A 126 9.29 3.24 -19.48
N LEU A 127 7.96 3.19 -19.36
CA LEU A 127 7.23 1.94 -19.19
C LEU A 127 7.35 1.02 -20.41
N LYS A 128 7.21 1.56 -21.63
CA LYS A 128 7.44 0.81 -22.88
C LYS A 128 8.85 0.24 -22.91
N GLU A 129 9.84 1.04 -22.55
CA GLU A 129 11.23 0.61 -22.56
C GLU A 129 11.47 -0.53 -21.55
N MET A 130 11.06 -0.36 -20.29
CA MET A 130 11.20 -1.40 -19.26
C MET A 130 10.53 -2.73 -19.65
N VAL A 131 9.27 -2.69 -20.11
CA VAL A 131 8.51 -3.91 -20.46
C VAL A 131 9.08 -4.55 -21.72
N SER A 132 9.37 -3.77 -22.76
CA SER A 132 9.84 -4.31 -24.04
C SER A 132 11.24 -4.90 -23.96
N ARG A 133 12.11 -4.34 -23.13
CA ARG A 133 13.44 -4.91 -22.90
C ARG A 133 13.37 -6.25 -22.19
N VAL A 134 12.59 -6.36 -21.12
CA VAL A 134 12.41 -7.66 -20.45
C VAL A 134 11.78 -8.68 -21.39
N HIS A 135 10.74 -8.31 -22.14
CA HIS A 135 10.10 -9.21 -23.10
C HIS A 135 11.04 -9.74 -24.19
N LYS A 136 12.01 -8.93 -24.63
CA LYS A 136 12.96 -9.31 -25.70
C LYS A 136 14.18 -10.06 -25.19
N GLU A 137 14.64 -9.79 -23.98
CA GLU A 137 15.94 -10.24 -23.48
C GLU A 137 15.87 -11.33 -22.41
N ILE A 138 14.70 -11.58 -21.84
CA ILE A 138 14.51 -12.53 -20.74
C ILE A 138 13.58 -13.66 -21.21
N ASP A 139 14.00 -14.91 -20.95
CA ASP A 139 13.28 -16.11 -21.41
C ASP A 139 11.95 -16.38 -20.69
N ILE A 140 11.72 -15.74 -19.54
CA ILE A 140 10.46 -15.85 -18.80
C ILE A 140 9.53 -14.66 -19.07
N PRO A 141 8.21 -14.87 -19.17
CA PRO A 141 7.25 -13.82 -19.47
C PRO A 141 7.27 -12.63 -18.51
N VAL A 142 6.95 -11.45 -19.03
CA VAL A 142 6.73 -10.24 -18.23
C VAL A 142 5.24 -9.93 -18.12
N THR A 143 4.79 -9.67 -16.89
CA THR A 143 3.43 -9.25 -16.54
C THR A 143 3.47 -7.87 -15.90
N CYS A 144 2.32 -7.21 -15.79
CA CYS A 144 2.21 -5.93 -15.11
C CYS A 144 1.02 -5.91 -14.15
N LYS A 145 1.18 -5.21 -13.03
CA LYS A 145 0.07 -4.89 -12.11
C LYS A 145 -0.12 -3.38 -12.00
N ILE A 146 -1.26 -2.89 -12.48
CA ILE A 146 -1.58 -1.47 -12.56
C ILE A 146 -2.66 -1.03 -11.57
N ARG A 147 -2.72 0.28 -11.33
CA ARG A 147 -3.92 1.00 -10.89
C ARG A 147 -4.54 1.75 -12.06
N VAL A 148 -5.83 2.08 -11.97
CA VAL A 148 -6.55 2.78 -13.03
C VAL A 148 -6.32 4.30 -12.96
N PHE A 149 -6.56 5.00 -14.07
CA PHE A 149 -6.76 6.44 -14.05
C PHE A 149 -8.18 6.77 -13.59
N GLN A 150 -8.48 8.05 -13.39
CA GLN A 150 -9.86 8.50 -13.16
C GLN A 150 -10.73 8.32 -14.41
N ASP A 151 -10.11 8.45 -15.59
CA ASP A 151 -10.74 8.29 -16.89
C ASP A 151 -10.55 6.85 -17.41
N ILE A 152 -11.66 6.24 -17.87
CA ILE A 152 -11.67 4.87 -18.38
C ILE A 152 -10.86 4.75 -19.66
N GLN A 153 -11.00 5.72 -20.58
CA GLN A 153 -10.35 5.68 -21.88
C GLN A 153 -8.83 5.76 -21.75
N ARG A 154 -8.33 6.65 -20.89
CA ARG A 154 -6.90 6.72 -20.54
C ARG A 154 -6.38 5.43 -19.91
N THR A 155 -7.21 4.75 -19.12
CA THR A 155 -6.88 3.44 -18.55
C THR A 155 -6.77 2.35 -19.63
N ILE A 156 -7.66 2.38 -20.64
CA ILE A 156 -7.60 1.49 -21.80
C ILE A 156 -6.31 1.72 -22.59
N GLU A 157 -6.00 2.97 -22.93
CA GLU A 157 -4.78 3.34 -23.68
C GLU A 157 -3.52 2.91 -22.94
N TYR A 158 -3.52 3.09 -21.61
CA TYR A 158 -2.43 2.64 -20.75
C TYR A 158 -2.24 1.12 -20.79
N ALA A 159 -3.33 0.35 -20.72
CA ALA A 159 -3.29 -1.11 -20.81
C ALA A 159 -2.82 -1.59 -22.20
N GLN A 160 -3.30 -0.96 -23.28
CA GLN A 160 -2.90 -1.27 -24.65
C GLN A 160 -1.43 -0.94 -24.92
N MET A 161 -0.92 0.15 -24.33
CA MET A 161 0.50 0.49 -24.38
C MET A 161 1.36 -0.61 -23.75
N LEU A 162 0.98 -1.10 -22.57
CA LEU A 162 1.71 -2.19 -21.89
C LEU A 162 1.64 -3.50 -22.70
N GLU A 163 0.47 -3.84 -23.25
CA GLU A 163 0.31 -4.99 -24.15
C GLU A 163 1.23 -4.88 -25.37
N ALA A 164 1.22 -3.74 -26.06
CA ALA A 164 2.06 -3.50 -27.23
C ALA A 164 3.56 -3.53 -26.91
N ALA A 165 3.94 -3.16 -25.68
CA ALA A 165 5.32 -3.26 -25.21
C ALA A 165 5.76 -4.71 -24.94
N GLY A 166 4.85 -5.68 -24.88
CA GLY A 166 5.16 -7.09 -24.65
C GLY A 166 4.69 -7.64 -23.30
N CYS A 167 3.85 -6.91 -22.57
CA CYS A 167 3.17 -7.45 -21.39
C CYS A 167 2.28 -8.64 -21.80
N GLN A 168 2.44 -9.79 -21.14
CA GLN A 168 1.76 -11.03 -21.51
C GLN A 168 0.55 -11.36 -20.62
N LEU A 169 0.40 -10.65 -19.50
CA LEU A 169 -0.74 -10.76 -18.59
C LEU A 169 -0.83 -9.48 -17.76
N LEU A 170 -2.05 -8.94 -17.61
CA LEU A 170 -2.27 -7.68 -16.90
C LEU A 170 -3.15 -7.87 -15.67
N THR A 171 -2.70 -7.44 -14.50
CA THR A 171 -3.56 -7.33 -13.31
C THR A 171 -4.00 -5.88 -13.13
N VAL A 172 -5.31 -5.65 -13.08
CA VAL A 172 -5.90 -4.31 -12.94
C VAL A 172 -6.51 -4.16 -11.55
N HIS A 173 -5.94 -3.26 -10.74
CA HIS A 173 -6.57 -2.82 -9.50
C HIS A 173 -7.50 -1.64 -9.79
N GLY A 174 -8.80 -1.82 -9.61
CA GLY A 174 -9.84 -0.86 -10.01
C GLY A 174 -9.87 0.45 -9.20
N ARG A 175 -8.81 0.78 -8.45
CA ARG A 175 -8.71 2.06 -7.72
C ARG A 175 -7.63 2.95 -8.33
N THR A 176 -7.85 4.26 -8.26
CA THR A 176 -6.84 5.26 -8.63
C THR A 176 -5.69 5.31 -7.62
N LYS A 177 -4.59 5.98 -7.96
CA LYS A 177 -3.45 6.18 -7.05
C LYS A 177 -3.82 6.95 -5.78
N GLU A 178 -4.80 7.85 -5.88
CA GLU A 178 -5.28 8.72 -4.81
C GLU A 178 -6.15 7.95 -3.82
N GLN A 179 -6.83 6.89 -4.28
CA GLN A 179 -7.68 6.01 -3.47
C GLN A 179 -6.84 5.07 -2.59
N LYS A 180 -6.34 5.59 -1.46
CA LYS A 180 -5.50 4.87 -0.50
C LYS A 180 -5.76 5.26 0.94
N GLY A 181 -5.40 4.39 1.88
CA GLY A 181 -5.53 4.64 3.31
C GLY A 181 -7.00 4.90 3.71
N PRO A 182 -7.30 5.97 4.47
CA PRO A 182 -8.67 6.35 4.80
C PRO A 182 -9.54 6.64 3.56
N LEU A 183 -8.95 7.09 2.46
CA LEU A 183 -9.65 7.47 1.23
C LEU A 183 -9.75 6.31 0.23
N THR A 184 -9.69 5.05 0.69
CA THR A 184 -9.59 3.91 -0.23
C THR A 184 -10.79 3.75 -1.17
N GLY A 185 -12.01 4.05 -0.72
CA GLY A 185 -13.23 3.87 -1.51
C GLY A 185 -13.40 2.47 -2.14
N LEU A 186 -14.35 2.37 -3.06
CA LEU A 186 -14.61 1.16 -3.85
C LEU A 186 -13.72 1.11 -5.10
N ALA A 187 -13.25 -0.08 -5.45
CA ALA A 187 -12.67 -0.34 -6.76
C ALA A 187 -13.75 -0.31 -7.85
N SER A 188 -13.48 0.36 -8.97
CA SER A 188 -14.33 0.37 -10.16
C SER A 188 -14.09 -0.90 -10.99
N TRP A 189 -15.06 -1.81 -10.95
CA TRP A 189 -15.10 -2.97 -11.83
C TRP A 189 -15.45 -2.60 -13.28
N GLU A 190 -16.06 -1.43 -13.50
CA GLU A 190 -16.28 -0.86 -14.83
C GLU A 190 -14.97 -0.62 -15.57
N HIS A 191 -13.97 0.00 -14.92
CA HIS A 191 -12.64 0.18 -15.51
C HIS A 191 -11.99 -1.17 -15.85
N ILE A 192 -12.11 -2.15 -14.94
CA ILE A 192 -11.53 -3.49 -15.15
C ILE A 192 -12.18 -4.18 -16.34
N LYS A 193 -13.52 -4.13 -16.45
CA LYS A 193 -14.26 -4.66 -17.61
C LYS A 193 -13.84 -3.98 -18.90
N ALA A 194 -13.73 -2.65 -18.89
CA ALA A 194 -13.34 -1.88 -20.06
C ALA A 194 -11.93 -2.28 -20.56
N VAL A 195 -10.97 -2.46 -19.64
CA VAL A 195 -9.64 -2.98 -19.98
C VAL A 195 -9.71 -4.42 -20.50
N LYS A 196 -10.46 -5.29 -19.84
CA LYS A 196 -10.61 -6.69 -20.27
C LYS A 196 -11.16 -6.81 -21.70
N CYS A 197 -12.07 -5.92 -22.09
CA CYS A 197 -12.62 -5.89 -23.45
C CYS A 197 -11.67 -5.28 -24.50
N SER A 198 -10.64 -4.53 -24.10
CA SER A 198 -9.81 -3.74 -25.01
C SER A 198 -8.44 -4.35 -25.33
N VAL A 199 -7.96 -5.28 -24.50
CA VAL A 199 -6.69 -6.00 -24.69
C VAL A 199 -6.92 -7.46 -25.09
N LYS A 200 -5.93 -8.07 -25.74
CA LYS A 200 -5.96 -9.46 -26.22
C LYS A 200 -5.16 -10.42 -25.32
N ILE A 201 -4.58 -9.94 -24.23
CA ILE A 201 -3.91 -10.76 -23.20
C ILE A 201 -4.87 -11.09 -22.03
N PRO A 202 -4.54 -12.10 -21.20
CA PRO A 202 -5.26 -12.36 -19.96
C PRO A 202 -5.25 -11.15 -19.02
N VAL A 203 -6.41 -10.89 -18.40
CA VAL A 203 -6.61 -9.82 -17.43
C VAL A 203 -7.11 -10.40 -16.12
N PHE A 204 -6.46 -10.01 -15.01
CA PHE A 204 -6.91 -10.30 -13.66
C PHE A 204 -7.54 -9.08 -12.99
N ALA A 205 -8.71 -9.26 -12.38
CA ALA A 205 -9.33 -8.22 -11.54
C ALA A 205 -8.72 -8.21 -10.14
N ASN A 206 -8.54 -7.02 -9.56
CA ASN A 206 -8.18 -6.86 -8.16
C ASN A 206 -8.94 -5.70 -7.50
N GLY A 207 -9.44 -5.93 -6.29
CA GLY A 207 -10.15 -4.93 -5.48
C GLY A 207 -11.62 -5.28 -5.22
N ASN A 208 -12.09 -4.99 -4.01
CA ASN A 208 -13.43 -5.31 -3.48
C ASN A 208 -13.75 -6.82 -3.40
N ILE A 209 -12.75 -7.68 -3.14
CA ILE A 209 -12.98 -9.12 -2.96
C ILE A 209 -12.74 -9.49 -1.49
N GLN A 210 -13.82 -9.83 -0.79
CA GLN A 210 -13.78 -10.16 0.65
C GLN A 210 -14.32 -11.56 0.96
N ASN A 211 -15.11 -12.15 0.07
CA ASN A 211 -15.63 -13.51 0.17
C ASN A 211 -15.68 -14.19 -1.21
N LEU A 212 -16.11 -15.45 -1.25
CA LEU A 212 -16.19 -16.23 -2.49
C LEU A 212 -17.29 -15.69 -3.44
N GLU A 213 -18.38 -15.16 -2.89
CA GLU A 213 -19.47 -14.56 -3.66
C GLU A 213 -18.98 -13.33 -4.44
N ASP A 214 -18.10 -12.52 -3.85
CA ASP A 214 -17.46 -11.39 -4.52
C ASP A 214 -16.60 -11.85 -5.69
N VAL A 215 -15.91 -13.00 -5.58
CA VAL A 215 -15.14 -13.60 -6.68
C VAL A 215 -16.07 -13.97 -7.84
N GLN A 216 -17.17 -14.67 -7.55
CA GLN A 216 -18.15 -15.08 -8.55
C GLN A 216 -18.81 -13.88 -9.23
N ARG A 217 -19.18 -12.86 -8.44
CA ARG A 217 -19.76 -11.62 -8.93
C ARG A 217 -18.78 -10.86 -9.81
N CYS A 218 -17.51 -10.77 -9.41
CA CYS A 218 -16.45 -10.12 -10.18
C CYS A 218 -16.27 -10.79 -11.56
N PHE A 219 -16.22 -12.13 -11.63
CA PHE A 219 -16.19 -12.85 -12.91
C PHE A 219 -17.38 -12.51 -13.79
N LYS A 220 -18.60 -12.55 -13.24
CA LYS A 220 -19.84 -12.29 -13.98
C LYS A 220 -19.89 -10.86 -14.53
N GLU A 221 -19.50 -9.87 -13.74
CA GLU A 221 -19.63 -8.46 -14.12
C GLU A 221 -18.54 -8.01 -15.10
N THR A 222 -17.31 -8.51 -14.92
CA THR A 222 -16.12 -8.00 -15.63
C THR A 222 -15.65 -8.90 -16.78
N GLY A 223 -15.98 -10.19 -16.77
CA GLY A 223 -15.51 -11.15 -17.78
C GLY A 223 -14.00 -11.42 -17.74
N VAL A 224 -13.32 -11.08 -16.63
CA VAL A 224 -11.88 -11.32 -16.45
C VAL A 224 -11.51 -12.80 -16.41
N ASP A 225 -10.25 -13.11 -16.70
CA ASP A 225 -9.75 -14.48 -16.74
C ASP A 225 -9.42 -15.00 -15.33
N GLY A 226 -9.15 -14.10 -14.39
CA GLY A 226 -8.86 -14.43 -13.00
C GLY A 226 -9.18 -13.30 -12.03
N VAL A 227 -9.35 -13.66 -10.76
CA VAL A 227 -9.62 -12.72 -9.66
C VAL A 227 -8.51 -12.84 -8.63
N MET A 228 -7.88 -11.71 -8.33
CA MET A 228 -6.80 -11.59 -7.37
C MET A 228 -7.30 -11.02 -6.04
N ILE A 229 -7.05 -11.73 -4.94
CA ILE A 229 -7.37 -11.32 -3.57
C ILE A 229 -6.14 -10.82 -2.83
N ALA A 230 -6.31 -9.78 -2.01
CA ALA A 230 -5.28 -9.21 -1.15
C ALA A 230 -5.75 -9.17 0.30
N GLU A 231 -6.27 -8.04 0.76
CA GLU A 231 -6.67 -7.84 2.16
C GLU A 231 -7.69 -8.89 2.67
N GLY A 232 -8.63 -9.34 1.83
CA GLY A 232 -9.58 -10.39 2.21
C GLY A 232 -8.91 -11.69 2.67
N SER A 233 -7.81 -12.09 2.02
CA SER A 233 -7.05 -13.30 2.41
C SER A 233 -6.44 -13.19 3.81
N LEU A 234 -6.05 -11.99 4.24
CA LEU A 234 -5.42 -11.75 5.54
C LEU A 234 -6.38 -11.93 6.71
N HIS A 235 -7.68 -11.81 6.44
CA HIS A 235 -8.74 -12.01 7.42
C HIS A 235 -9.39 -13.38 7.30
N ASN A 236 -9.37 -13.98 6.10
CA ASN A 236 -9.76 -15.37 5.86
C ASN A 236 -8.89 -16.01 4.76
N PRO A 237 -7.85 -16.80 5.11
CA PRO A 237 -7.04 -17.54 4.13
C PRO A 237 -7.85 -18.59 3.36
N ALA A 238 -8.94 -19.09 3.95
CA ALA A 238 -9.84 -20.08 3.37
C ALA A 238 -10.90 -19.50 2.41
N LEU A 239 -10.78 -18.22 2.05
CA LEU A 239 -11.73 -17.49 1.19
C LEU A 239 -12.04 -18.24 -0.10
N PHE A 240 -11.04 -18.81 -0.78
CA PHE A 240 -11.25 -19.52 -2.05
C PHE A 240 -11.98 -20.86 -1.90
N HIS A 241 -11.97 -21.47 -0.70
CA HIS A 241 -12.80 -22.62 -0.38
C HIS A 241 -14.23 -22.24 0.04
N GLY A 242 -14.52 -20.94 0.24
CA GLY A 242 -15.85 -20.47 0.64
C GLY A 242 -16.23 -20.85 2.07
N ILE A 243 -15.25 -21.14 2.93
CA ILE A 243 -15.47 -21.51 4.33
C ILE A 243 -14.93 -20.43 5.28
N ASN A 244 -15.52 -20.34 6.47
CA ASN A 244 -15.14 -19.41 7.53
C ASN A 244 -14.65 -20.20 8.76
N PRO A 245 -13.39 -20.68 8.75
CA PRO A 245 -12.83 -21.40 9.89
C PRO A 245 -12.64 -20.47 11.08
N THR A 246 -12.27 -21.05 12.22
CA THR A 246 -11.90 -20.26 13.39
C THR A 246 -10.56 -19.54 13.15
N VAL A 247 -10.37 -18.38 13.78
CA VAL A 247 -9.14 -17.59 13.64
C VAL A 247 -7.92 -18.34 14.15
N TRP A 248 -8.07 -19.20 15.17
CA TRP A 248 -6.97 -19.99 15.71
C TRP A 248 -6.57 -21.16 14.81
N GLU A 249 -7.50 -21.81 14.10
CA GLU A 249 -7.15 -22.84 13.12
C GLU A 249 -6.21 -22.25 12.05
N MET A 250 -6.59 -21.11 11.48
CA MET A 250 -5.78 -20.44 10.46
C MET A 250 -4.47 -19.91 11.02
N ALA A 251 -4.49 -19.29 12.20
CA ALA A 251 -3.30 -18.73 12.83
C ALA A 251 -2.29 -19.81 13.22
N LEU A 252 -2.73 -20.89 13.85
CA LEU A 252 -1.86 -22.00 14.25
C LEU A 252 -1.27 -22.68 13.03
N GLU A 253 -2.07 -22.93 11.99
CA GLU A 253 -1.58 -23.52 10.76
C GLU A 253 -0.53 -22.65 10.07
N TYR A 254 -0.79 -21.35 9.96
CA TYR A 254 0.19 -20.38 9.46
C TYR A 254 1.49 -20.43 10.28
N LEU A 255 1.41 -20.43 11.62
CA LEU A 255 2.58 -20.46 12.48
C LEU A 255 3.38 -21.76 12.34
N GLN A 256 2.74 -22.90 12.06
CA GLN A 256 3.45 -24.14 11.70
C GLN A 256 4.19 -24.01 10.38
N LEU A 257 3.58 -23.39 9.36
CA LEU A 257 4.25 -23.09 8.11
C LEU A 257 5.43 -22.13 8.30
N VAL A 258 5.35 -21.17 9.23
CA VAL A 258 6.49 -20.30 9.57
C VAL A 258 7.62 -21.08 10.26
N LYS A 259 7.34 -22.15 11.02
CA LYS A 259 8.40 -23.03 11.54
C LYS A 259 9.13 -23.77 10.42
N LEU A 260 8.41 -24.19 9.38
CA LEU A 260 8.99 -24.86 8.21
C LEU A 260 9.70 -23.89 7.26
N TYR A 261 9.13 -22.70 7.07
CA TYR A 261 9.60 -21.67 6.17
C TYR A 261 9.75 -20.34 6.94
N PRO A 262 10.87 -20.17 7.68
CA PRO A 262 11.07 -19.01 8.55
C PRO A 262 10.98 -17.68 7.81
N CYS A 263 10.29 -16.73 8.44
CA CYS A 263 10.17 -15.36 7.99
C CYS A 263 10.51 -14.37 9.13
N PRO A 264 10.75 -13.08 8.83
CA PRO A 264 10.89 -12.06 9.86
C PRO A 264 9.70 -12.06 10.82
N ILE A 265 9.98 -11.97 12.13
CA ILE A 265 8.97 -11.94 13.19
C ILE A 265 7.93 -10.82 13.00
N SER A 266 8.28 -9.74 12.30
CA SER A 266 7.33 -8.69 11.92
C SER A 266 6.20 -9.18 11.03
N TYR A 267 6.47 -10.14 10.13
CA TYR A 267 5.50 -10.67 9.17
C TYR A 267 4.49 -11.52 9.91
N ALA A 268 4.99 -12.49 10.68
CA ALA A 268 4.16 -13.33 11.53
C ALA A 268 3.25 -12.51 12.45
N ARG A 269 3.79 -11.50 13.14
CA ARG A 269 2.98 -10.59 13.96
C ARG A 269 1.88 -9.91 13.15
N GLY A 270 2.21 -9.38 11.96
CA GLY A 270 1.25 -8.72 11.08
C GLY A 270 0.08 -9.63 10.72
N HIS A 271 0.38 -10.88 10.35
CA HIS A 271 -0.63 -11.89 10.03
C HIS A 271 -1.50 -12.27 11.23
N ILE A 272 -0.92 -12.49 12.41
CA ILE A 272 -1.71 -12.80 13.62
C ILE A 272 -2.63 -11.63 13.98
N PHE A 273 -2.17 -10.38 13.87
CA PHE A 273 -3.03 -9.20 14.08
C PHE A 273 -4.18 -9.11 13.09
N LYS A 274 -3.99 -9.60 11.87
CA LYS A 274 -5.01 -9.56 10.81
C LYS A 274 -6.03 -10.68 10.97
N LEU A 275 -5.56 -11.91 11.15
CA LEU A 275 -6.41 -13.08 11.39
C LEU A 275 -7.27 -12.89 12.64
N CYS A 276 -6.66 -12.48 13.75
CA CYS A 276 -7.35 -12.33 15.03
C CYS A 276 -7.97 -10.92 15.22
N HIS A 277 -8.08 -10.12 14.16
CA HIS A 277 -8.40 -8.69 14.29
C HIS A 277 -9.63 -8.42 15.15
N HIS A 278 -10.74 -9.09 14.85
CA HIS A 278 -12.02 -8.91 15.51
C HIS A 278 -11.98 -9.34 16.99
N CYS A 279 -11.25 -10.41 17.33
CA CYS A 279 -10.98 -10.74 18.72
C CYS A 279 -10.12 -9.66 19.41
N LEU A 280 -9.08 -9.16 18.77
CA LEU A 280 -8.09 -8.29 19.42
C LEU A 280 -8.56 -6.84 19.62
N ILE A 281 -9.68 -6.43 19.03
CA ILE A 281 -10.28 -5.12 19.30
C ILE A 281 -11.22 -5.12 20.52
N ILE A 282 -11.60 -6.30 21.00
CA ILE A 282 -12.41 -6.48 22.22
C ILE A 282 -11.54 -6.14 23.45
N GLU A 283 -12.05 -5.32 24.37
CA GLU A 283 -11.27 -4.80 25.50
C GLU A 283 -10.82 -5.92 26.45
N GLU A 284 -11.65 -6.96 26.61
CA GLU A 284 -11.38 -8.17 27.39
C GLU A 284 -10.19 -8.98 26.83
N ASN A 285 -9.75 -8.71 25.60
CA ASN A 285 -8.60 -9.37 24.96
C ASN A 285 -7.36 -8.49 24.91
N LYS A 286 -7.35 -7.36 25.63
CA LYS A 286 -6.21 -6.41 25.66
C LYS A 286 -4.90 -7.06 26.11
N GLU A 287 -4.94 -7.98 27.06
CA GLU A 287 -3.75 -8.69 27.52
C GLU A 287 -3.18 -9.61 26.43
N ILE A 288 -4.03 -10.38 25.74
CA ILE A 288 -3.65 -11.22 24.61
C ILE A 288 -3.07 -10.37 23.47
N ARG A 289 -3.73 -9.26 23.15
CA ARG A 289 -3.24 -8.29 22.16
C ARG A 289 -1.85 -7.78 22.52
N GLN A 290 -1.61 -7.48 23.80
CA GLN A 290 -0.31 -7.04 24.28
C GLN A 290 0.74 -8.15 24.18
N LYS A 291 0.39 -9.41 24.51
CA LYS A 291 1.26 -10.59 24.32
C LYS A 291 1.71 -10.70 22.86
N ILE A 292 0.78 -10.66 21.90
CA ILE A 292 1.07 -10.70 20.45
C ILE A 292 1.94 -9.50 20.03
N ALA A 293 1.64 -8.30 20.54
CA ALA A 293 2.42 -7.10 20.21
C ALA A 293 3.90 -7.23 20.61
N THR A 294 4.17 -7.83 21.78
CA THR A 294 5.52 -7.96 22.34
C THR A 294 6.21 -9.29 22.04
N ALA A 295 5.53 -10.24 21.39
CA ALA A 295 6.05 -11.56 21.10
C ALA A 295 7.37 -11.48 20.29
N ASN A 296 8.37 -12.28 20.62
CA ASN A 296 9.70 -12.25 19.98
C ASN A 296 10.08 -13.56 19.27
N ASN A 297 9.27 -14.60 19.42
CA ASN A 297 9.45 -15.91 18.78
C ASN A 297 8.08 -16.51 18.42
N ILE A 298 8.10 -17.63 17.69
CA ILE A 298 6.88 -18.28 17.18
C ILE A 298 6.06 -18.91 18.31
N GLU A 299 6.70 -19.45 19.36
CA GLU A 299 6.00 -20.08 20.47
C GLU A 299 5.17 -19.08 21.29
N GLU A 300 5.65 -17.84 21.45
CA GLU A 300 4.89 -16.76 22.07
C GLU A 300 3.63 -16.39 21.28
N PHE A 301 3.66 -16.47 19.94
CA PHE A 301 2.44 -16.29 19.13
C PHE A 301 1.49 -17.48 19.30
N ILE A 302 2.01 -18.71 19.26
CA ILE A 302 1.20 -19.92 19.45
C ILE A 302 0.50 -19.88 20.81
N SER A 303 1.22 -19.55 21.87
CA SER A 303 0.66 -19.44 23.23
C SER A 303 -0.48 -18.42 23.30
N ALA A 304 -0.31 -17.23 22.71
CA ALA A 304 -1.37 -16.21 22.71
C ALA A 304 -2.59 -16.62 21.87
N VAL A 305 -2.39 -17.35 20.78
CA VAL A 305 -3.49 -17.87 19.94
C VAL A 305 -4.23 -19.00 20.65
N LEU A 306 -3.53 -19.88 21.37
CA LEU A 306 -4.15 -20.92 22.20
C LEU A 306 -4.96 -20.32 23.35
N GLU A 307 -4.50 -19.24 23.97
CA GLU A 307 -5.28 -18.52 24.99
C GLU A 307 -6.57 -17.92 24.43
N LEU A 308 -6.56 -17.42 23.18
CA LEU A 308 -7.81 -17.05 22.49
C LEU A 308 -8.70 -18.25 22.26
N LYS A 309 -8.13 -19.38 21.81
CA LYS A 309 -8.87 -20.61 21.60
C LYS A 309 -9.55 -21.06 22.89
N ASP A 310 -8.81 -21.22 23.98
CA ASP A 310 -9.35 -21.69 25.26
C ASP A 310 -10.46 -20.77 25.78
N LYS A 311 -10.35 -19.46 25.56
CA LYS A 311 -11.36 -18.47 25.96
C LYS A 311 -12.69 -18.61 25.19
N TYR A 312 -12.63 -18.92 23.89
CA TYR A 312 -13.80 -18.87 23.00
C TYR A 312 -14.32 -20.24 22.54
N GLU A 313 -13.51 -21.30 22.62
CA GLU A 313 -13.91 -22.67 22.25
C GLU A 313 -15.04 -23.17 23.17
N ALA A 314 -14.97 -22.84 24.46
CA ALA A 314 -16.04 -23.16 25.42
C ALA A 314 -17.36 -22.43 25.10
N LEU A 315 -17.28 -21.19 24.62
CA LEU A 315 -18.44 -20.37 24.25
C LEU A 315 -19.08 -20.85 22.93
N SER A 316 -18.27 -21.37 22.00
CA SER A 316 -18.75 -21.90 20.72
C SER A 316 -19.63 -23.15 20.85
N LEU A 317 -19.66 -23.80 22.01
CA LEU A 317 -20.47 -24.99 22.30
C LEU A 317 -21.80 -24.67 23.00
N THR A 318 -21.98 -23.45 23.50
CA THR A 318 -23.08 -23.10 24.41
C THR A 318 -24.02 -22.01 23.89
N ASP A 319 -23.61 -21.20 22.91
CA ASP A 319 -24.40 -20.05 22.48
C ASP A 319 -25.40 -20.34 21.34
N SER A 320 -26.67 -20.15 21.68
CA SER A 320 -27.79 -19.87 20.78
C SER A 320 -27.67 -18.46 20.18
N SER A 321 -28.26 -18.26 19.00
CA SER A 321 -28.18 -17.12 18.08
C SER A 321 -28.35 -15.67 18.61
N ASP A 322 -28.57 -15.44 19.90
CA ASP A 322 -28.87 -14.12 20.49
C ASP A 322 -27.62 -13.28 20.87
N SER A 323 -26.41 -13.84 20.85
CA SER A 323 -25.16 -13.13 21.23
C SER A 323 -24.43 -12.41 20.09
N LEU A 324 -24.91 -12.50 18.85
CA LEU A 324 -24.25 -11.91 17.68
C LEU A 324 -24.48 -10.40 17.52
N GLU A 325 -25.62 -9.89 18.01
CA GLU A 325 -25.95 -8.46 17.97
C GLU A 325 -24.97 -7.63 18.82
N GLU A 326 -24.39 -8.21 19.88
CA GLU A 326 -23.45 -7.55 20.79
C GLU A 326 -22.19 -7.02 20.06
N TYR A 327 -21.73 -7.75 19.03
CA TYR A 327 -20.48 -7.42 18.33
C TYR A 327 -20.67 -6.59 17.06
N GLY A 328 -21.90 -6.51 16.53
CA GLY A 328 -22.16 -5.85 15.25
C GLY A 328 -21.42 -6.49 14.06
N LEU A 329 -21.19 -7.81 14.12
CA LEU A 329 -20.47 -8.60 13.12
C LEU A 329 -21.38 -9.68 12.52
N PRO A 330 -21.18 -10.06 11.25
CA PRO A 330 -21.97 -11.12 10.61
C PRO A 330 -21.68 -12.52 11.20
N TYR A 331 -20.53 -12.71 11.84
CA TYR A 331 -20.14 -13.95 12.51
C TYR A 331 -19.51 -13.64 13.88
N PRO A 332 -19.44 -14.61 14.81
CA PRO A 332 -18.71 -14.43 16.05
C PRO A 332 -17.28 -13.92 15.80
N PRO A 333 -16.70 -13.08 16.68
CA PRO A 333 -15.38 -12.47 16.47
C PRO A 333 -14.24 -13.46 16.20
N TRP A 334 -14.38 -14.69 16.69
CA TRP A 334 -13.41 -15.78 16.52
C TRP A 334 -13.58 -16.61 15.24
N ILE A 335 -14.56 -16.27 14.40
CA ILE A 335 -14.73 -16.83 13.07
C ILE A 335 -14.08 -15.89 12.05
N CYS A 336 -13.26 -16.44 11.16
CA CYS A 336 -12.66 -15.72 10.04
C CYS A 336 -13.76 -15.08 9.20
N GLN A 337 -13.68 -13.76 9.02
CA GLN A 337 -14.71 -13.01 8.32
C GLN A 337 -14.13 -11.71 7.72
N PRO A 338 -14.77 -11.13 6.70
CA PRO A 338 -14.34 -9.87 6.10
C PRO A 338 -14.04 -8.76 7.11
N TYR A 339 -13.07 -7.90 6.77
CA TYR A 339 -12.87 -6.63 7.45
C TYR A 339 -13.12 -5.48 6.48
N VAL A 340 -14.21 -4.75 6.73
CA VAL A 340 -14.53 -3.51 6.01
C VAL A 340 -14.03 -2.34 6.85
N ARG A 341 -13.08 -1.59 6.30
CA ARG A 341 -12.57 -0.39 6.96
C ARG A 341 -13.70 0.63 7.14
N PRO A 342 -13.95 1.13 8.35
CA PRO A 342 -14.91 2.21 8.57
C PRO A 342 -14.55 3.45 7.73
N PRO A 343 -15.54 4.19 7.20
CA PRO A 343 -15.26 5.44 6.50
C PRO A 343 -14.54 6.43 7.44
N PRO A 344 -13.71 7.34 6.90
CA PRO A 344 -13.13 8.39 7.73
C PRO A 344 -14.26 9.16 8.41
N VAL A 345 -14.20 9.25 9.74
CA VAL A 345 -15.12 10.08 10.52
C VAL A 345 -14.92 11.52 10.04
N GLN A 346 -15.95 12.14 9.45
CA GLN A 346 -15.93 13.56 9.16
C GLN A 346 -15.68 14.29 10.49
N GLU A 347 -14.66 15.14 10.57
CA GLU A 347 -14.18 15.79 11.81
C GLU A 347 -15.19 16.76 12.46
N ALA A 348 -16.48 16.70 12.10
CA ALA A 348 -17.53 17.58 12.64
C ALA A 348 -18.05 17.16 14.03
N SER A 349 -17.88 15.90 14.46
CA SER A 349 -18.54 15.39 15.68
C SER A 349 -17.63 15.22 16.90
N LYS A 350 -16.30 15.39 16.78
CA LYS A 350 -15.38 15.30 17.93
C LYS A 350 -15.26 16.58 18.77
N GLN A 351 -15.73 17.73 18.27
CA GLN A 351 -15.65 18.99 19.02
C GLN A 351 -16.80 19.21 20.03
N VAL A 352 -17.84 18.37 20.00
CA VAL A 352 -19.03 18.53 20.88
C VAL A 352 -18.91 17.66 22.14
N ALA A 353 -18.29 16.48 22.06
CA ALA A 353 -18.17 15.56 23.21
C ALA A 353 -17.11 15.99 24.25
N ASP A 354 -16.05 16.69 23.84
CA ASP A 354 -14.99 17.16 24.76
C ASP A 354 -15.35 18.46 25.51
N LYS A 355 -16.44 19.14 25.13
CA LYS A 355 -16.88 20.38 25.82
C LYS A 355 -17.84 20.15 26.98
N GLN A 356 -18.37 18.94 27.16
CA GLN A 356 -19.33 18.64 28.25
C GLN A 356 -18.71 17.90 29.44
N LYS A 357 -17.42 17.53 29.39
CA LYS A 357 -16.73 16.83 30.50
C LYS A 357 -15.77 17.70 31.32
N THR A 358 -15.65 18.99 31.03
CA THR A 358 -14.79 19.92 31.77
C THR A 358 -15.58 21.07 32.37
N CYS A 359 -16.62 20.77 33.15
CA CYS A 359 -17.27 21.74 34.03
C CYS A 359 -17.89 21.00 35.23
N SER A 360 -17.05 20.40 36.07
CA SER A 360 -17.35 20.25 37.51
C SER A 360 -16.11 19.78 38.28
N GLU A 361 -15.84 20.52 39.36
CA GLU A 361 -15.05 20.16 40.57
C GLU A 361 -13.52 20.39 40.56
N ASP A 362 -13.23 21.66 40.88
CA ASP A 362 -12.27 22.20 41.85
C ASP A 362 -11.26 21.29 42.60
N SER A 363 -9.99 21.70 42.46
CA SER A 363 -8.95 21.91 43.49
C SER A 363 -8.78 20.93 44.65
N SER A 364 -7.69 20.14 44.62
CA SER A 364 -6.73 20.03 45.73
C SER A 364 -5.50 19.17 45.37
N SER A 365 -4.31 19.70 45.70
CA SER A 365 -3.04 19.01 45.99
C SER A 365 -2.53 17.93 45.02
N ALA A 366 -1.63 18.35 44.12
CA ALA A 366 -0.64 17.48 43.48
C ALA A 366 0.42 17.03 44.50
N GLU A 367 0.21 15.89 45.15
CA GLU A 367 1.25 15.18 45.90
C GLU A 367 2.09 14.27 45.00
N LYS A 368 3.41 14.39 45.21
CA LYS A 368 4.49 13.69 44.53
C LYS A 368 4.43 12.18 44.78
N ARG A 369 4.56 11.37 43.72
CA ARG A 369 5.11 10.00 43.85
C ARG A 369 6.63 10.03 43.61
N PRO A 370 7.46 9.30 44.40
CA PRO A 370 8.91 9.37 44.28
C PRO A 370 9.40 8.66 43.01
N ILE A 371 10.40 9.26 42.37
CA ILE A 371 11.18 8.65 41.30
C ILE A 371 12.10 7.61 41.94
N SER A 372 11.93 6.33 41.62
CA SER A 372 12.95 5.34 41.94
C SER A 372 14.16 5.57 41.04
N GLU A 373 15.25 6.08 41.60
CA GLU A 373 16.56 6.08 40.96
C GLU A 373 17.05 4.63 40.83
N ASN A 374 17.55 4.28 39.63
CA ASN A 374 18.23 3.02 39.26
C ASN A 374 17.45 1.92 38.50
N ALA A 375 16.66 2.28 37.47
CA ALA A 375 16.32 1.32 36.41
C ALA A 375 17.07 1.63 35.09
N ILE A 376 18.01 0.76 34.69
CA ILE A 376 18.72 0.86 33.41
C ILE A 376 17.80 0.37 32.29
N SER A 377 17.54 1.21 31.28
CA SER A 377 16.67 0.83 30.16
C SER A 377 17.27 -0.30 29.28
N ARG A 378 16.40 -1.13 28.68
CA ARG A 378 16.76 -2.26 27.79
C ARG A 378 17.76 -1.91 26.67
N LYS A 379 17.78 -0.65 26.20
CA LYS A 379 18.75 -0.18 25.19
C LYS A 379 20.16 0.07 25.74
N LYS A 380 20.29 0.45 27.03
CA LYS A 380 21.57 0.61 27.70
C LYS A 380 22.17 -0.75 28.06
N MET A 381 21.33 -1.72 28.48
CA MET A 381 21.71 -3.12 28.70
C MET A 381 22.35 -3.75 27.46
N LYS A 382 21.73 -3.62 26.28
CA LYS A 382 22.29 -4.13 25.01
C LYS A 382 23.60 -3.45 24.59
N LYS A 383 23.90 -2.25 25.10
CA LYS A 383 25.13 -1.51 24.79
C LYS A 383 26.27 -1.86 25.75
N LEU A 384 25.97 -2.21 27.00
CA LEU A 384 26.93 -2.79 27.96
C LEU A 384 27.36 -4.20 27.55
N GLN A 385 26.42 -5.03 27.07
CA GLN A 385 26.72 -6.36 26.54
C GLN A 385 27.71 -6.35 25.36
N LYS A 386 27.81 -5.23 24.63
CA LYS A 386 28.73 -5.07 23.49
C LYS A 386 30.04 -4.35 23.86
N ASN A 387 30.07 -3.64 24.98
CA ASN A 387 31.26 -2.97 25.51
C ASN A 387 31.06 -2.78 27.03
N PRO A 388 31.64 -3.67 27.86
CA PRO A 388 31.43 -3.68 29.31
C PRO A 388 31.87 -2.40 30.02
N GLU A 389 32.87 -1.68 29.49
CA GLU A 389 33.42 -0.47 30.11
C GLU A 389 32.66 0.81 29.73
N LYS A 390 31.55 0.70 29.00
CA LYS A 390 30.80 1.85 28.51
C LYS A 390 30.07 2.58 29.64
N GLN A 391 30.62 3.70 30.09
CA GLN A 391 29.99 4.56 31.09
C GLN A 391 28.77 5.31 30.51
N PHE A 392 27.63 5.23 31.19
CA PHE A 392 26.41 5.98 30.85
C PHE A 392 26.25 7.19 31.78
N GLY A 393 27.20 8.12 31.73
CA GLY A 393 27.05 9.41 32.40
C GLY A 393 25.90 10.21 31.80
N VAL A 394 25.01 10.72 32.64
CA VAL A 394 24.04 11.74 32.23
C VAL A 394 24.81 13.05 32.08
N LYS A 395 25.29 13.38 30.88
CA LYS A 395 25.49 14.79 30.56
C LYS A 395 24.11 15.42 30.53
N LYS A 396 23.67 16.02 31.65
CA LYS A 396 22.52 16.93 31.68
C LYS A 396 22.89 18.11 30.79
N PHE A 397 22.56 18.02 29.51
CA PHE A 397 22.45 19.21 28.69
C PHE A 397 21.27 20.00 29.24
N THR A 398 21.57 21.11 29.92
CA THR A 398 20.58 22.13 30.22
C THR A 398 20.16 22.75 28.89
N PHE A 399 19.06 22.27 28.33
CA PHE A 399 18.44 22.92 27.18
C PHE A 399 17.62 24.10 27.69
N GLU A 400 17.80 25.26 27.08
CA GLU A 400 16.85 26.36 27.25
C GLU A 400 15.46 25.88 26.79
N LYS A 401 14.45 26.18 27.60
CA LYS A 401 13.06 25.81 27.31
C LYS A 401 12.47 26.81 26.32
N CYS A 402 11.53 26.32 25.51
CA CYS A 402 10.69 27.18 24.69
C CYS A 402 9.85 28.09 25.61
N GLU A 403 9.73 29.36 25.26
CA GLU A 403 8.92 30.31 26.05
C GLU A 403 7.43 29.94 26.05
N ASN A 404 6.96 29.24 25.01
CA ASN A 404 5.55 28.90 24.83
C ASN A 404 5.17 27.49 25.30
N CYS A 405 6.13 26.65 25.74
CA CYS A 405 5.85 25.31 26.26
C CYS A 405 7.08 24.68 26.93
N LEU A 406 6.90 23.52 27.59
CA LEU A 406 8.01 22.81 28.26
C LEU A 406 9.01 22.11 27.32
N ASN A 407 8.82 22.18 26.00
CA ASN A 407 9.73 21.54 25.04
C ASN A 407 11.06 22.31 24.91
N PRO A 408 12.17 21.62 24.59
CA PRO A 408 13.45 22.27 24.31
C PRO A 408 13.36 23.26 23.15
N LYS A 409 14.05 24.39 23.32
CA LYS A 409 14.27 25.40 22.29
C LYS A 409 15.01 24.81 21.09
N GLY A 410 14.59 25.16 19.87
CA GLY A 410 15.32 24.74 18.67
C GLY A 410 16.64 25.50 18.56
N LEU A 411 17.77 24.78 18.55
CA LEU A 411 19.13 25.36 18.54
C LEU A 411 19.40 26.32 17.38
N LYS A 412 18.70 26.18 16.26
CA LYS A 412 18.82 27.05 15.08
C LYS A 412 17.56 27.85 14.80
N CYS A 413 16.56 27.80 15.69
CA CYS A 413 15.28 28.46 15.48
C CYS A 413 15.45 29.98 15.42
N SER A 414 14.96 30.59 14.34
CA SER A 414 14.97 32.04 14.15
C SER A 414 14.15 32.81 15.20
N TYR A 415 13.23 32.12 15.89
CA TYR A 415 12.35 32.73 16.90
C TYR A 415 12.58 32.19 18.30
N GLN A 416 13.66 31.45 18.55
CA GLN A 416 13.96 30.99 19.90
C GLN A 416 12.85 30.09 20.50
N LEU A 417 12.11 29.36 19.65
CA LEU A 417 11.00 28.48 20.02
C LEU A 417 11.31 27.00 19.71
N CYS A 418 10.56 26.07 20.31
CA CYS A 418 10.55 24.68 19.86
C CYS A 418 9.94 24.57 18.45
N LYS A 419 10.19 23.45 17.76
CA LYS A 419 9.71 23.26 16.37
C LYS A 419 8.19 23.43 16.21
N ALA A 420 7.39 22.97 17.18
CA ALA A 420 5.93 23.06 17.13
C ALA A 420 5.43 24.50 17.32
N CYS A 421 5.90 25.18 18.37
CA CYS A 421 5.55 26.59 18.63
C CYS A 421 6.07 27.51 17.51
N CYS A 422 7.27 27.25 17.00
CA CYS A 422 7.85 27.96 15.85
C CYS A 422 6.98 27.81 14.60
N ARG A 423 6.50 26.59 14.29
CA ARG A 423 5.61 26.37 13.15
C ARG A 423 4.31 27.16 13.28
N LYS A 424 3.71 27.17 14.47
CA LYS A 424 2.45 27.88 14.74
C LYS A 424 2.63 29.38 14.60
N LYS A 425 3.70 29.94 15.19
CA LYS A 425 4.06 31.37 15.06
C LYS A 425 4.34 31.75 13.59
N ALA A 426 5.22 31.00 12.93
CA ALA A 426 5.62 31.25 11.54
C ALA A 426 4.43 31.17 10.56
N PHE A 427 3.46 30.28 10.82
CA PHE A 427 2.24 30.18 10.01
C PHE A 427 1.27 31.35 10.28
N ASN A 428 0.97 31.64 11.56
CA ASN A 428 0.01 32.67 11.94
C ASN A 428 0.47 34.09 11.57
N GLU A 429 1.76 34.35 11.72
CA GLU A 429 2.36 35.66 11.44
C GLU A 429 2.93 35.75 10.01
N LEU A 430 2.78 34.71 9.19
CA LEU A 430 3.33 34.64 7.83
C LEU A 430 4.82 34.98 7.78
N LEU A 431 5.63 34.27 8.57
CA LEU A 431 7.07 34.49 8.69
C LEU A 431 7.89 33.24 8.30
N ASP A 432 9.18 33.43 8.06
CA ASP A 432 10.12 32.36 7.71
C ASP A 432 11.11 32.01 8.83
N CYS A 433 11.18 30.72 9.18
CA CYS A 433 12.22 30.20 10.06
C CYS A 433 13.23 29.37 9.27
N VAL A 434 14.40 29.94 9.01
CA VAL A 434 15.54 29.25 8.35
C VAL A 434 15.96 28.00 9.13
N GLY A 435 16.02 28.10 10.46
CA GLY A 435 16.39 27.00 11.35
C GLY A 435 15.56 25.73 11.24
N HIS A 436 14.23 25.89 11.22
CA HIS A 436 13.28 24.79 11.09
C HIS A 436 12.81 24.56 9.65
N ARG A 437 13.31 25.37 8.70
CA ARG A 437 12.96 25.37 7.28
C ARG A 437 11.46 25.58 7.02
N PHE A 438 10.85 26.50 7.78
CA PHE A 438 9.51 26.99 7.50
C PHE A 438 9.64 28.24 6.63
N LEU A 439 9.04 28.21 5.44
CA LEU A 439 9.15 29.27 4.43
C LEU A 439 7.74 29.76 4.05
N PHE A 440 6.96 30.24 5.02
CA PHE A 440 5.58 30.65 4.78
C PHE A 440 5.49 32.02 4.09
N HIS A 441 6.34 32.97 4.47
CA HIS A 441 6.45 34.28 3.83
C HIS A 441 6.94 34.16 2.39
N THR A 442 8.09 33.49 2.19
CA THR A 442 8.68 33.30 0.84
C THR A 442 7.70 32.61 -0.11
N LYS A 443 6.95 31.60 0.36
CA LYS A 443 5.94 30.93 -0.47
C LYS A 443 4.77 31.84 -0.86
N LYS A 444 4.31 32.70 0.04
CA LYS A 444 3.22 33.63 -0.24
C LYS A 444 3.67 34.72 -1.23
N LYS A 445 4.87 35.27 -1.04
CA LYS A 445 5.46 36.25 -1.97
C LYS A 445 5.62 35.70 -3.38
N ASN A 446 6.13 34.46 -3.53
CA ASN A 446 6.26 33.84 -4.85
C ASN A 446 4.89 33.58 -5.51
N GLN A 447 3.85 33.28 -4.73
CA GLN A 447 2.49 33.14 -5.26
C GLN A 447 1.90 34.48 -5.72
N GLU A 448 2.19 35.58 -5.02
CA GLU A 448 1.74 36.92 -5.39
C GLU A 448 2.49 37.45 -6.63
N GLU A 449 3.80 37.17 -6.75
CA GLU A 449 4.60 37.50 -7.95
C GLU A 449 4.15 36.69 -9.18
N ASP A 450 3.82 35.40 -9.02
CA ASP A 450 3.27 34.55 -10.10
C ASP A 450 1.87 34.99 -10.57
N LEU A 451 1.09 35.65 -9.69
CA LEU A 451 -0.22 36.21 -10.02
C LEU A 451 -0.08 37.57 -10.72
N CYS A 452 0.82 38.43 -10.27
CA CYS A 452 1.11 39.73 -10.89
C CYS A 452 1.71 39.58 -12.30
N ALA A 453 2.56 38.57 -12.52
CA ALA A 453 3.13 38.27 -13.85
C ALA A 453 2.08 37.80 -14.89
N LYS A 454 0.87 37.44 -14.47
CA LYS A 454 -0.23 37.02 -15.35
C LYS A 454 -1.21 38.14 -15.71
N GLU A 455 -1.07 39.33 -15.11
CA GLU A 455 -1.93 40.48 -15.34
C GLU A 455 -1.13 41.65 -15.94
N ILE A 456 -0.77 41.55 -17.24
CA ILE A 456 -0.37 42.72 -18.04
C ILE A 456 -1.51 43.01 -19.04
N PRO A 457 -2.10 44.22 -19.07
CA PRO A 457 -3.20 44.54 -19.98
C PRO A 457 -2.71 44.89 -21.40
N VAL A 458 -3.44 44.41 -22.41
CA VAL A 458 -3.32 44.84 -23.81
C VAL A 458 -4.12 46.13 -24.02
N THR A 459 -3.43 47.25 -24.20
CA THR A 459 -3.93 48.47 -24.87
C THR A 459 -2.71 49.07 -25.60
N ASP A 460 -2.67 49.14 -26.92
CA ASP A 460 -3.29 50.24 -27.65
C ASP A 460 -3.56 49.88 -29.13
N LYS A 461 -4.77 50.18 -29.60
CA LYS A 461 -5.09 50.33 -31.02
C LYS A 461 -5.18 51.83 -31.31
N THR A 462 -4.32 52.34 -32.18
CA THR A 462 -4.52 53.65 -32.81
C THR A 462 -4.96 53.48 -34.26
N VAL A 463 -6.10 54.13 -34.56
CA VAL A 463 -6.82 54.20 -35.82
C VAL A 463 -6.18 55.23 -36.75
N LEU A 464 -6.06 54.94 -38.05
CA LEU A 464 -5.97 55.95 -39.12
C LEU A 464 -6.70 55.46 -40.39
N THR A 465 -7.96 55.91 -40.50
CA THR A 465 -8.70 56.45 -41.66
C THR A 465 -8.62 55.86 -43.08
N ALA A 466 -9.80 55.75 -43.69
CA ALA A 466 -10.08 55.38 -45.08
C ALA A 466 -9.93 56.54 -46.09
N ALA A 467 -9.43 56.25 -47.30
CA ALA A 467 -9.83 56.87 -48.58
C ALA A 467 -9.24 56.13 -49.81
N THR A 468 -10.14 55.65 -50.68
CA THR A 468 -10.07 55.47 -52.16
C THR A 468 -8.76 55.66 -52.94
N VAL A 469 -8.37 54.65 -53.76
CA VAL A 469 -8.02 54.67 -55.22
C VAL A 469 -8.00 53.18 -55.69
N LYS A 470 -9.00 52.67 -56.42
CA LYS A 470 -9.08 52.47 -57.89
C LYS A 470 -7.95 51.65 -58.57
N GLU A 471 -8.42 50.65 -59.32
CA GLU A 471 -7.88 50.05 -60.57
C GLU A 471 -7.06 48.74 -60.55
N ASN A 472 -7.71 47.72 -61.15
CA ASN A 472 -7.24 46.73 -62.14
C ASN A 472 -6.16 45.72 -61.67
N ILE A 473 -6.20 44.40 -61.90
CA ILE A 473 -6.50 43.62 -63.11
C ILE A 473 -6.88 42.18 -62.70
N ASP A 474 -8.06 41.74 -63.14
CA ASP A 474 -8.44 40.53 -63.88
C ASP A 474 -7.60 39.21 -63.87
N ILE A 475 -8.37 38.11 -64.06
CA ILE A 475 -8.06 36.78 -64.67
C ILE A 475 -8.21 35.50 -63.79
N SER A 476 -9.30 34.77 -64.11
CA SER A 476 -9.47 33.29 -64.22
C SER A 476 -9.44 32.44 -62.94
N VAL A 477 -10.55 31.92 -62.39
CA VAL A 477 -11.42 30.82 -62.86
C VAL A 477 -10.67 29.52 -63.19
N HIS A 478 -10.77 28.50 -62.31
CA HIS A 478 -11.42 27.23 -62.66
C HIS A 478 -11.70 26.34 -61.43
N LYS A 479 -13.00 26.06 -61.24
CA LYS A 479 -13.56 24.87 -60.58
C LYS A 479 -13.15 23.59 -61.32
N THR A 480 -13.15 22.45 -60.63
CA THR A 480 -13.96 21.19 -60.88
C THR A 480 -13.35 20.08 -60.01
N VAL A 481 -13.98 19.66 -58.90
CA VAL A 481 -14.88 18.50 -58.75
C VAL A 481 -14.30 17.19 -59.30
N LEU A 482 -13.88 16.30 -58.40
CA LEU A 482 -14.39 14.93 -58.23
C LEU A 482 -14.06 14.43 -56.83
#